data_AF-A0A0N4THN0-F1
#
_entry.id   AF-A0A0N4THN0-F1
#
_cell.length_a   1.000
_cell.length_b   1.000
_cell.length_c   1.000
_cell.angle_alpha   90.00
_cell.angle_beta   90.00
_cell.angle_gamma   90.00
#
_symmetry.space_group_name_H-M   'P 1'
#
loop_
_entity.id
_entity.type
_entity.pdbx_description
1 polymer ?
#
loop_
_entity_poly.entity_id
_entity_poly.type
_entity_poly.pdbx_seq_one_letter_code
_entity_poly.pdbx_strand_id
1 'polypeptide(L)'
;MYLKLLFGLHFLVLLTMWVKVGGEVLVEEFGIRWRFYQTLQLPSAYPWEYVWCFSFIPSIFAMMSFKRNKSNLLRNHYYGQFIMGILPCAIGIGGQLPELFDYLRDMK
;
A
#
# COMPACT_ATOMS: atom_id res chain seq x y z
N MET A 1 6.66 19.70 10.55
CA MET A 1 6.15 18.70 11.51
C MET A 1 5.10 17.81 10.87
N TYR A 2 4.02 18.38 10.33
CA TYR A 2 2.90 17.66 9.70
C TYR A 2 3.29 16.64 8.63
N LEU A 3 4.19 16.98 7.71
CA LEU A 3 4.59 16.06 6.63
C LEU A 3 5.31 14.80 7.14
N LYS A 4 6.12 14.92 8.20
CA LYS A 4 6.79 13.77 8.82
C LYS A 4 5.80 12.85 9.51
N LEU A 5 4.79 13.42 10.17
CA LEU A 5 3.70 12.66 10.78
C LEU A 5 2.91 11.88 9.72
N LEU A 6 2.56 12.54 8.62
CA LEU A 6 1.83 11.90 7.52
C LEU A 6 2.61 10.72 6.92
N PHE A 7 3.93 10.85 6.75
CA PHE A 7 4.78 9.72 6.34
C PHE A 7 4.81 8.60 7.38
N GLY A 8 4.82 8.94 8.68
CA GLY A 8 4.70 7.96 9.74
C GLY A 8 3.39 7.16 9.66
N LEU A 9 2.26 7.85 9.47
CA LEU A 9 0.95 7.21 9.31
C LEU A 9 0.88 6.35 8.04
N HIS A 10 1.37 6.88 6.91
CA HIS A 10 1.46 6.12 5.65
C HIS A 10 2.30 4.84 5.84
N PHE A 11 3.43 4.95 6.53
CA PHE A 11 4.30 3.80 6.81
C PHE A 11 3.63 2.77 7.73
N LEU A 12 2.83 3.18 8.72
CA LEU A 12 2.08 2.25 9.57
C LEU A 12 1.08 1.42 8.76
N VAL A 13 0.34 2.06 7.86
CA VAL A 13 -0.57 1.34 6.95
C VAL A 13 0.22 0.45 6.00
N LEU A 14 1.36 0.94 5.50
CA LEU A 14 2.22 0.15 4.63
C LEU A 14 2.75 -1.13 5.30
N LEU A 15 3.12 -1.07 6.58
CA LEU A 15 3.53 -2.25 7.34
C LEU A 15 2.43 -3.32 7.35
N THR A 16 1.18 -2.91 7.57
CA THR A 16 0.06 -3.88 7.55
C THR A 16 -0.16 -4.48 6.16
N MET A 17 0.02 -3.69 5.10
CA MET A 17 -0.08 -4.17 3.72
C MET A 17 1.07 -5.11 3.34
N TRP A 18 2.29 -4.85 3.82
CA TRP A 18 3.40 -5.78 3.64
C TRP A 18 3.19 -7.10 4.36
N VAL A 19 2.55 -7.10 5.53
CA VAL A 19 2.18 -8.36 6.20
C VAL A 19 1.15 -9.14 5.37
N LYS A 20 0.14 -8.45 4.82
CA LYS A 20 -0.87 -9.07 3.94
C LYS A 20 -0.25 -9.62 2.65
N VAL A 21 0.25 -8.71 1.79
CA VAL A 21 0.75 -9.02 0.44
C VAL A 21 2.04 -9.84 0.51
N GLY A 22 2.95 -9.49 1.43
CA GLY A 22 4.16 -10.27 1.64
C GLY A 22 3.87 -11.66 2.20
N GLY A 23 2.84 -11.82 3.04
CA GLY A 23 2.36 -13.12 3.49
C GLY A 23 1.88 -13.99 2.35
N GLU A 24 1.10 -13.44 1.42
CA GLU A 24 0.66 -14.11 0.20
C GLU A 24 1.85 -14.59 -0.64
N VAL A 25 2.78 -13.69 -0.96
CA VAL A 25 3.99 -14.01 -1.73
C VAL A 25 4.82 -15.10 -1.04
N LEU A 26 5.00 -15.03 0.28
CA LEU A 26 5.76 -16.04 1.02
C LEU A 26 5.08 -17.41 0.99
N VAL A 27 3.75 -17.45 1.00
CA VAL A 27 2.98 -18.70 0.96
C VAL A 27 2.94 -19.28 -0.45
N GLU A 28 2.64 -18.46 -1.46
CA GLU A 28 2.39 -18.88 -2.83
C GLU A 28 3.69 -19.12 -3.61
N GLU A 29 4.67 -18.22 -3.50
CA GLU A 29 5.92 -18.30 -4.28
C GLU A 29 7.02 -19.08 -3.54
N PHE A 30 7.10 -18.91 -2.21
CA PHE A 30 8.17 -19.53 -1.41
C PHE A 30 7.71 -20.77 -0.62
N GLY A 31 6.41 -21.08 -0.61
CA GLY A 31 5.86 -22.25 0.08
C GLY A 31 5.92 -22.17 1.62
N ILE A 32 6.20 -21.00 2.19
CA ILE A 32 6.34 -20.82 3.63
C ILE A 32 4.94 -20.71 4.25
N ARG A 33 4.50 -21.79 4.90
CA ARG A 33 3.17 -21.87 5.52
C ARG A 33 3.28 -21.73 7.04
N TRP A 34 2.62 -20.74 7.62
CA TRP A 34 2.48 -20.61 9.07
C TRP A 34 1.02 -20.52 9.51
N ARG A 35 0.72 -21.08 10.70
CA ARG A 35 -0.64 -21.29 11.20
C ARG A 35 -1.45 -20.00 11.33
N PHE A 36 -0.81 -18.89 11.70
CA PHE A 36 -1.48 -17.60 11.86
C PHE A 36 -2.11 -17.09 10.55
N TYR A 37 -1.38 -17.10 9.43
CA TYR A 37 -1.90 -16.64 8.13
C TYR A 37 -3.01 -17.54 7.60
N GLN A 38 -2.86 -18.86 7.75
CA GLN A 38 -3.89 -19.83 7.37
C GLN A 38 -5.20 -19.66 8.15
N THR A 39 -5.11 -19.25 9.42
CA THR A 39 -6.29 -18.98 10.25
C THR A 39 -6.99 -17.70 9.82
N LEU A 40 -6.25 -16.73 9.28
CA LEU A 40 -6.76 -15.42 8.89
C LEU A 40 -7.61 -15.46 7.62
N GLN A 41 -7.47 -16.49 6.78
CA GLN A 41 -8.23 -16.70 5.53
C GLN A 41 -8.38 -15.43 4.69
N LEU A 42 -7.29 -14.71 4.51
CA LEU A 42 -7.29 -13.46 3.74
C LEU A 42 -7.60 -13.74 2.26
N PRO A 43 -8.38 -12.87 1.58
CA PRO A 43 -8.52 -12.94 0.15
C PRO A 43 -7.21 -12.59 -0.54
N SER A 44 -7.00 -13.16 -1.73
CA SER A 44 -5.84 -12.85 -2.58
C SER A 44 -5.72 -11.34 -2.83
N ALA A 45 -4.49 -10.87 -2.93
CA ALA A 45 -4.18 -9.48 -3.09
C ALA A 45 -4.54 -9.02 -4.51
N TYR A 46 -5.17 -7.86 -4.60
CA TYR A 46 -5.48 -7.25 -5.88
C TYR A 46 -4.20 -6.64 -6.50
N PRO A 47 -4.11 -6.52 -7.84
CA PRO A 47 -2.94 -5.94 -8.50
C PRO A 47 -2.54 -4.55 -7.98
N TRP A 48 -3.52 -3.72 -7.59
CA TRP A 48 -3.24 -2.39 -7.05
C TRP A 48 -2.56 -2.43 -5.69
N GLU A 49 -2.81 -3.46 -4.87
CA GLU A 49 -2.20 -3.63 -3.56
C GLU A 49 -0.70 -3.93 -3.70
N TYR A 50 -0.33 -4.78 -4.66
CA TYR A 50 1.06 -5.04 -5.03
C TYR A 50 1.80 -3.77 -5.43
N VAL A 51 1.21 -2.95 -6.30
CA VAL A 51 1.81 -1.68 -6.72
C VAL A 51 1.93 -0.71 -5.54
N TRP A 52 0.90 -0.64 -4.69
CA TRP A 52 0.87 0.25 -3.53
C TRP A 52 1.93 -0.10 -2.48
N CYS A 53 2.32 -1.37 -2.36
CA CYS A 53 3.41 -1.80 -1.49
C CYS A 53 4.76 -1.13 -1.81
N PHE A 54 4.93 -0.55 -3.01
CA PHE A 54 6.13 0.20 -3.40
C PHE A 54 6.06 1.70 -3.07
N SER A 55 4.98 2.18 -2.46
CA SER A 55 4.80 3.59 -2.04
C SER A 55 5.81 4.08 -0.98
N PHE A 56 6.64 3.19 -0.39
CA PHE A 56 7.77 3.61 0.43
C PHE A 56 8.90 4.26 -0.39
N ILE A 57 9.06 3.92 -1.68
CA ILE A 57 10.15 4.43 -2.52
C ILE A 57 10.09 5.97 -2.62
N PRO A 58 8.95 6.59 -2.97
CA PRO A 58 8.81 8.04 -2.91
C PRO A 58 9.08 8.62 -1.52
N SER A 59 8.68 7.92 -0.46
CA SER A 59 8.89 8.37 0.93
C SER A 59 10.38 8.45 1.30
N ILE A 60 11.22 7.55 0.76
CA ILE A 60 12.68 7.63 0.89
C ILE A 60 13.20 8.93 0.27
N PHE A 61 12.76 9.28 -0.95
CA PHE A 61 13.16 10.53 -1.60
C PHE A 61 12.76 11.77 -0.78
N ALA A 62 11.58 11.75 -0.15
CA ALA A 62 11.14 12.83 0.73
C ALA A 62 12.09 13.01 1.93
N MET A 63 12.41 11.90 2.61
CA MET A 63 13.31 11.91 3.78
C MET A 63 14.72 12.38 3.41
N MET A 64 15.23 11.97 2.26
CA MET A 64 16.52 12.43 1.74
C MET A 64 16.50 13.92 1.37
N SER A 65 15.37 14.43 0.90
CA SER A 65 15.23 15.84 0.51
C SER A 65 15.35 16.80 1.70
N PHE A 66 14.87 16.40 2.89
CA PHE A 66 14.81 17.26 4.07
C PHE A 66 16.19 17.65 4.63
N LYS A 67 17.20 16.78 4.52
CA LYS A 67 18.52 17.04 5.11
C LYS A 67 19.28 18.20 4.44
N ARG A 68 18.98 18.52 3.17
CA ARG A 68 19.69 19.55 2.39
C ARG A 68 18.74 20.41 1.53
N ASN A 69 17.45 20.41 1.86
CA ASN A 69 16.39 21.08 1.09
C ASN A 69 16.49 20.85 -0.43
N LYS A 70 16.73 19.59 -0.84
CA LYS A 70 16.94 19.25 -2.26
C LYS A 70 15.60 19.21 -2.99
N SER A 71 15.23 20.32 -3.62
CA SER A 71 13.97 20.48 -4.38
C SER A 71 13.76 19.38 -5.43
N ASN A 72 14.82 18.95 -6.13
CA ASN A 72 14.73 17.86 -7.11
C ASN A 72 14.25 16.53 -6.50
N LEU A 73 14.73 16.17 -5.30
CA LEU A 73 14.29 14.95 -4.61
C LEU A 73 12.86 15.07 -4.11
N LEU A 74 12.46 16.26 -3.66
CA LEU A 74 11.09 16.52 -3.25
C LEU A 74 10.11 16.44 -4.43
N ARG A 75 10.52 16.92 -5.61
CA ARG A 75 9.75 16.77 -6.86
C ARG A 75 9.59 15.30 -7.26
N ASN A 76 10.67 14.53 -7.17
CA ASN A 76 10.61 13.08 -7.44
C ASN A 76 9.70 12.36 -6.43
N HIS A 77 9.74 12.74 -5.15
CA HIS A 77 8.79 12.25 -4.15
C HIS A 77 7.35 12.58 -4.56
N TYR A 78 7.07 13.82 -4.95
CA TYR A 78 5.71 14.25 -5.31
C TYR A 78 5.12 13.40 -6.45
N TYR A 79 5.82 13.29 -7.58
CA TYR A 79 5.34 12.49 -8.71
C TYR A 79 5.32 10.98 -8.40
N GLY A 80 6.33 10.49 -7.68
CA GLY A 80 6.37 9.09 -7.25
C GLY A 80 5.21 8.75 -6.32
N GLN A 81 4.88 9.61 -5.36
CA GLN A 81 3.78 9.40 -4.42
C GLN A 81 2.43 9.45 -5.13
N PHE A 82 2.29 10.28 -6.16
CA PHE A 82 1.10 10.29 -6.98
C PHE A 82 0.91 8.94 -7.70
N ILE A 83 1.95 8.43 -8.35
CA ILE A 83 1.89 7.19 -9.15
C ILE A 83 1.80 5.92 -8.29
N MET A 84 2.58 5.85 -7.21
CA MET A 84 2.70 4.63 -6.39
C MET A 84 1.85 4.68 -5.11
N GLY A 85 1.40 5.85 -4.69
CA GLY A 85 0.58 6.02 -3.50
C GLY A 85 -0.88 6.29 -3.84
N ILE A 86 -1.16 7.38 -4.55
CA ILE A 86 -2.54 7.84 -4.79
C ILE A 86 -3.24 7.01 -5.88
N LEU A 87 -2.59 6.83 -7.03
CA LEU A 87 -3.20 6.16 -8.17
C LEU A 87 -3.64 4.72 -7.88
N PRO A 88 -2.85 3.85 -7.19
CA PRO A 88 -3.29 2.51 -6.87
C PRO A 88 -4.48 2.50 -5.91
N CYS A 89 -4.53 3.43 -4.94
CA CYS A 89 -5.71 3.60 -4.08
C CYS A 89 -6.95 4.00 -4.87
N ALA A 90 -6.82 4.89 -5.85
CA ALA A 90 -7.95 5.29 -6.70
C ALA A 90 -8.49 4.11 -7.53
N ILE A 91 -7.59 3.28 -8.06
CA ILE A 91 -7.96 2.03 -8.75
C ILE A 91 -8.65 1.07 -7.78
N GLY A 92 -8.11 0.91 -6.56
CA GLY A 92 -8.72 0.08 -5.52
C GLY A 92 -10.13 0.50 -5.16
N ILE A 93 -10.35 1.80 -4.94
CA ILE A 93 -11.70 2.36 -4.70
C ILE A 93 -12.61 2.06 -5.88
N GLY A 94 -12.19 2.35 -7.10
CA GLY A 94 -12.98 2.10 -8.30
C GLY A 94 -13.35 0.62 -8.49
N GLY A 95 -12.41 -0.29 -8.21
CA GLY A 95 -12.61 -1.74 -8.32
C GLY A 95 -13.47 -2.33 -7.21
N GLN A 96 -13.40 -1.80 -6.00
CA GLN A 96 -14.15 -2.31 -4.83
C GLN A 96 -15.57 -1.72 -4.72
N LEU A 97 -15.87 -0.61 -5.39
CA LEU A 97 -17.21 -0.01 -5.37
C LEU A 97 -18.31 -0.97 -5.88
N PRO A 98 -18.16 -1.67 -7.03
CA PRO A 98 -19.13 -2.66 -7.47
C PRO A 98 -19.34 -3.79 -6.46
N GLU A 99 -18.24 -4.34 -5.93
CA GLU A 99 -18.28 -5.41 -4.91
C GLU A 99 -19.04 -4.95 -3.66
N LEU A 100 -18.85 -3.71 -3.24
CA LEU A 100 -19.59 -3.11 -2.12
C LEU A 100 -21.08 -3.01 -2.43
N PHE A 101 -21.47 -2.59 -3.63
CA PHE A 101 -22.88 -2.51 -4.02
C PHE A 101 -23.54 -3.90 -4.08
N ASP A 102 -22.85 -4.89 -4.63
CA ASP A 102 -23.33 -6.27 -4.66
C ASP A 102 -23.51 -6.82 -3.25
N TYR A 103 -22.53 -6.62 -2.36
CA TYR A 103 -22.62 -7.02 -0.96
C TYR A 103 -23.82 -6.38 -0.23
N LEU A 104 -24.05 -5.08 -0.43
CA LEU A 104 -25.19 -4.38 0.16
C LEU A 104 -26.53 -4.86 -0.38
N ARG A 105 -26.60 -5.26 -1.65
CA ARG A 105 -27.81 -5.82 -2.27
C ARG A 105 -28.12 -7.20 -1.71
N ASP A 106 -27.11 -8.05 -1.57
CA ASP A 106 -27.28 -9.45 -1.15
C ASP A 106 -27.57 -9.58 0.37
N MET A 107 -27.26 -8.55 1.17
CA MET A 107 -27.64 -8.48 2.59
C MET A 107 -29.11 -8.14 2.83
N LYS A 108 -29.84 -7.68 1.82
CA LYS A 108 -31.26 -7.29 1.93
C LYS A 108 -32.19 -8.42 1.54
#